data_AF-A0A3E0VAE6-F1
#
_entry.id   AF-A0A3E0VAE6-F1
#
_cell.length_a   1.000
_cell.length_b   1.000
_cell.length_c   1.000
_cell.angle_alpha   90.00
_cell.angle_beta   90.00
_cell.angle_gamma   90.00
#
_symmetry.space_group_name_H-M   'P 1'
#
loop_
_entity.id
_entity.type
_entity.pdbx_description
1 polymer ?
#
loop_
_entity_poly.entity_id
_entity_poly.type
_entity_poly.pdbx_seq_one_letter_code
_entity_poly.pdbx_strand_id
1 'polypeptide(L)'
;MIDDVLTKATKTVTAFCRPALDRQTWISDLYPLLSQTAAVAYKTVNPARVPCAAVTGDARLRDTDGSYTTRVFVPTDAGEYSVLLNRSDVTDPWLVEQITPYTGG
;
A
#
# COMPACT_ATOMS: atom_id res chain seq x y z
N MET A 1 -7.95 -2.06 15.20
CA MET A 1 -7.25 -3.32 15.55
C MET A 1 -6.14 -3.54 14.53
N ILE A 2 -5.03 -4.19 14.92
CA ILE A 2 -3.87 -4.41 14.04
C ILE A 2 -4.25 -5.20 12.78
N ASP A 3 -5.22 -6.11 12.86
CA ASP A 3 -5.68 -6.91 11.72
C ASP A 3 -6.26 -6.06 10.57
N ASP A 4 -6.91 -4.95 10.88
CA ASP A 4 -7.45 -4.02 9.87
C ASP A 4 -6.30 -3.35 9.09
N VAL A 5 -5.24 -2.98 9.79
CA VAL A 5 -4.04 -2.36 9.21
C VAL A 5 -3.35 -3.33 8.26
N LEU A 6 -3.11 -4.58 8.71
CA LEU A 6 -2.48 -5.61 7.89
C LEU A 6 -3.34 -5.94 6.66
N THR A 7 -4.65 -6.08 6.85
CA THR A 7 -5.60 -6.35 5.76
C THR A 7 -5.59 -5.23 4.72
N LYS A 8 -5.63 -3.97 5.15
CA LYS A 8 -5.56 -2.81 4.24
C LYS A 8 -4.24 -2.74 3.52
N ALA A 9 -3.12 -2.92 4.21
CA ALA A 9 -1.79 -2.93 3.59
C ALA A 9 -1.69 -4.02 2.50
N THR A 10 -2.08 -5.26 2.81
CA THR A 10 -2.07 -6.37 1.84
C THR A 10 -2.97 -6.09 0.65
N LYS A 11 -4.20 -5.59 0.88
CA LYS A 11 -5.13 -5.24 -0.22
C LYS A 11 -4.54 -4.17 -1.13
N THR A 12 -3.94 -3.13 -0.56
CA THR A 12 -3.32 -2.06 -1.35
C THR A 12 -2.15 -2.56 -2.17
N VAL A 13 -1.24 -3.36 -1.59
CA VAL A 13 -0.11 -3.91 -2.35
C VAL A 13 -0.58 -4.90 -3.42
N THR A 14 -1.63 -5.69 -3.15
CA THR A 14 -2.25 -6.58 -4.13
C THR A 14 -2.85 -5.82 -5.31
N ALA A 15 -3.44 -4.65 -5.07
CA ALA A 15 -3.93 -3.77 -6.13
C ALA A 15 -2.79 -3.07 -6.88
N PHE A 16 -1.74 -2.67 -6.15
CA PHE A 16 -0.55 -2.01 -6.68
C PHE A 16 0.27 -2.92 -7.61
N CYS A 17 0.51 -4.17 -7.21
CA CYS A 17 1.28 -5.18 -7.94
C CYS A 17 0.49 -5.81 -9.10
N ARG A 18 -0.07 -4.97 -9.98
CA ARG A 18 -0.81 -5.41 -11.18
C ARG A 18 -0.26 -4.73 -12.44
N PRO A 19 1.00 -5.02 -12.84
CA PRO A 19 1.65 -4.33 -13.94
C PRO A 19 1.01 -4.59 -15.31
N ALA A 20 0.20 -5.65 -15.43
CA ALA A 20 -0.53 -6.02 -16.64
C ALA A 20 -1.83 -5.22 -16.86
N LEU A 21 -2.33 -4.49 -15.84
CA LEU A 21 -3.54 -3.68 -15.97
C LEU A 21 -3.25 -2.36 -16.68
N ASP A 22 -4.26 -1.83 -17.38
CA ASP A 22 -4.20 -0.47 -17.88
C ASP A 22 -4.20 0.54 -16.70
N ARG A 23 -3.59 1.70 -16.92
CA ARG A 23 -3.42 2.73 -15.88
C ARG A 23 -4.74 3.19 -15.27
N GLN A 24 -5.81 3.30 -16.07
CA GLN A 24 -7.08 3.85 -15.62
C GLN A 24 -7.79 2.88 -14.67
N THR A 25 -7.84 1.60 -15.04
CA THR A 25 -8.37 0.54 -14.17
C THR A 25 -7.53 0.40 -12.92
N TRP A 26 -6.19 0.36 -13.08
CA TRP A 26 -5.26 0.22 -11.96
C TRP A 26 -5.41 1.33 -10.90
N ILE A 27 -5.45 2.61 -11.32
CA ILE A 27 -5.59 3.70 -10.36
C ILE A 27 -7.00 3.77 -9.75
N SER A 28 -8.03 3.39 -10.52
CA SER A 28 -9.40 3.34 -10.02
C SER A 28 -9.56 2.33 -8.87
N ASP A 29 -8.91 1.17 -8.98
CA ASP A 29 -8.88 0.14 -7.92
C ASP A 29 -8.10 0.61 -6.68
N LEU A 30 -7.08 1.46 -6.87
CA LEU A 30 -6.26 2.00 -5.78
C LEU A 30 -6.90 3.17 -5.05
N TYR A 31 -7.60 4.08 -5.74
CA TYR A 31 -8.17 5.28 -5.12
C TYR A 31 -8.92 5.09 -3.81
N PRO A 32 -9.81 4.08 -3.63
CA PRO A 32 -10.51 3.91 -2.35
C PRO A 32 -9.60 3.47 -1.19
N LEU A 33 -8.37 3.06 -1.47
CA LEU A 33 -7.38 2.60 -0.48
C LEU A 33 -6.35 3.68 -0.13
N LEU A 34 -6.25 4.72 -0.95
CA LEU A 34 -5.23 5.76 -0.85
C LEU A 34 -5.74 6.98 -0.10
N SER A 35 -4.83 7.69 0.58
CA SER A 35 -5.09 9.05 1.04
C SER A 35 -5.19 10.00 -0.15
N GLN A 36 -5.70 11.21 0.07
CA GLN A 36 -5.80 12.22 -0.99
C GLN A 36 -4.41 12.59 -1.55
N THR A 37 -3.40 12.70 -0.68
CA THR A 37 -2.00 12.94 -1.08
C THR A 37 -1.47 11.80 -1.95
N ALA A 38 -1.66 10.56 -1.50
CA ALA A 38 -1.21 9.39 -2.23
C ALA A 38 -1.93 9.27 -3.59
N ALA A 39 -3.25 9.48 -3.63
CA ALA A 39 -4.03 9.46 -4.86
C ALA A 39 -3.47 10.41 -5.94
N VAL A 40 -3.05 11.63 -5.54
CA VAL A 40 -2.41 12.59 -6.46
C VAL A 40 -1.05 12.07 -6.94
N ALA A 41 -0.24 11.50 -6.05
CA ALA A 41 1.08 10.96 -6.39
C ALA A 41 0.99 9.74 -7.33
N TYR A 42 0.07 8.80 -7.07
CA TYR A 42 -0.08 7.58 -7.87
C TYR A 42 -0.80 7.79 -9.19
N LYS A 43 -1.56 8.88 -9.37
CA LYS A 43 -2.28 9.20 -10.62
C LYS A 43 -1.38 9.22 -11.86
N THR A 44 -0.12 9.59 -11.72
CA THR A 44 0.85 9.70 -12.82
C THR A 44 1.72 8.46 -12.99
N VAL A 45 1.61 7.48 -12.08
CA VAL A 45 2.41 6.24 -12.11
C VAL A 45 1.95 5.37 -13.28
N ASN A 46 2.93 4.78 -13.97
CA ASN A 46 2.66 3.76 -14.98
C ASN A 46 2.72 2.37 -14.32
N PRO A 47 1.62 1.60 -14.27
CA PRO A 47 1.62 0.27 -13.66
C PRO A 47 2.62 -0.68 -14.31
N ALA A 48 2.92 -0.54 -15.60
CA ALA A 48 3.91 -1.38 -16.29
C ALA A 48 5.35 -1.18 -15.77
N ARG A 49 5.61 -0.16 -14.94
CA ARG A 49 6.90 0.06 -14.27
C ARG A 49 6.95 -0.50 -12.85
N VAL A 50 5.84 -1.02 -12.34
CA VAL A 50 5.79 -1.69 -11.03
C VAL A 50 6.47 -3.05 -11.17
N PRO A 51 7.55 -3.33 -10.41
CA PRO A 51 8.30 -4.56 -10.58
C PRO A 51 7.63 -5.79 -9.98
N CYS A 52 6.70 -5.62 -9.03
CA CYS A 52 5.95 -6.72 -8.42
C CYS A 52 4.71 -7.10 -9.23
N ALA A 53 4.38 -8.39 -9.25
CA ALA A 53 3.14 -8.92 -9.83
C ALA A 53 2.25 -9.66 -8.82
N ALA A 54 2.78 -10.02 -7.64
CA ALA A 54 2.00 -10.70 -6.60
C ALA A 54 2.56 -10.51 -5.18
N VAL A 55 1.68 -10.56 -4.18
CA VAL A 55 2.04 -10.73 -2.77
C VAL A 55 2.39 -12.20 -2.53
N THR A 56 3.52 -12.46 -1.87
CA THR A 56 4.09 -13.82 -1.71
C THR A 56 4.01 -14.36 -0.29
N GLY A 57 3.57 -13.56 0.68
CA GLY A 57 3.45 -13.98 2.08
C GLY A 57 2.67 -12.99 2.93
N ASP A 58 2.65 -13.25 4.23
CA ASP A 58 1.88 -12.46 5.18
C ASP A 58 2.49 -11.08 5.44
N ALA A 59 1.62 -10.08 5.53
CA ALA A 59 2.03 -8.74 5.92
C ALA A 59 2.42 -8.69 7.39
N ARG A 60 3.52 -7.98 7.69
CA ARG A 60 4.07 -7.84 9.04
C ARG A 60 4.08 -6.37 9.46
N LEU A 61 3.57 -6.10 10.65
CA LEU A 61 3.67 -4.77 11.25
C LEU A 61 5.16 -4.49 11.54
N ARG A 62 5.72 -3.41 11.00
CA ARG A 62 7.09 -3.00 11.37
C ARG A 62 7.05 -2.22 12.67
N ASP A 63 6.25 -1.16 12.68
CA ASP A 63 6.17 -0.24 13.80
C ASP A 63 4.89 0.61 13.72
N THR A 64 4.42 1.07 14.88
CA THR A 64 3.32 2.05 14.99
C THR A 64 3.91 3.37 15.43
N ASP A 65 3.86 4.38 14.57
CA ASP A 65 4.28 5.73 14.93
C ASP A 65 3.08 6.47 15.56
N GLY A 66 2.70 6.00 16.75
CA GLY A 66 1.55 6.48 17.51
C GLY A 66 0.18 5.96 17.04
N SER A 67 -0.88 6.67 17.44
CA SER A 67 -2.28 6.25 17.19
C SER A 67 -2.78 6.55 15.78
N TYR A 68 -2.06 7.34 14.99
CA TYR A 68 -2.54 7.90 13.72
C TYR A 68 -1.74 7.47 12.50
N THR A 69 -0.56 6.89 12.72
CA THR A 69 0.35 6.49 11.64
C THR A 69 0.95 5.13 11.97
N THR A 70 1.05 4.26 10.96
CA THR A 70 1.61 2.91 11.15
C THR A 70 2.27 2.42 9.88
N ARG A 71 3.30 1.58 10.02
CA ARG A 71 4.06 1.04 8.90
C ARG A 71 3.99 -0.47 8.87
N VAL A 72 3.62 -1.00 7.70
CA VAL A 72 3.50 -2.44 7.43
C VAL A 72 4.45 -2.82 6.31
N PHE A 73 5.05 -4.01 6.43
CA PHE A 73 5.76 -4.65 5.34
C PHE A 73 4.93 -5.74 4.71
N VAL A 74 4.89 -5.73 3.38
CA VAL A 74 4.20 -6.73 2.59
C VAL A 74 5.22 -7.39 1.66
N PRO A 75 5.48 -8.70 1.81
CA PRO A 75 6.38 -9.42 0.92
C PRO A 75 5.74 -9.64 -0.45
N THR A 76 6.50 -9.38 -1.51
CA THR A 76 6.09 -9.59 -2.91
C THR A 76 7.14 -10.40 -3.67
N ASP A 77 6.82 -10.79 -4.89
CA ASP A 77 7.73 -11.46 -5.82
C ASP A 77 8.92 -10.59 -6.27
N ALA A 78 8.82 -9.27 -6.10
CA ALA A 78 9.91 -8.31 -6.38
C ALA A 78 10.62 -7.77 -5.11
N GLY A 79 10.39 -8.41 -3.95
CA GLY A 79 10.92 -7.98 -2.65
C GLY A 79 9.85 -7.44 -1.71
N GLU A 80 10.25 -6.90 -0.57
CA GLU A 80 9.29 -6.34 0.39
C GLU A 80 8.89 -4.91 0.03
N TYR A 81 7.63 -4.58 0.26
CA TYR A 81 7.09 -3.23 0.13
C TYR A 81 6.75 -2.64 1.49
N SER A 82 7.18 -1.40 1.71
CA SER A 82 6.83 -0.59 2.87
C SER A 82 5.55 0.19 2.59
N VAL A 83 4.53 -0.06 3.39
CA VAL A 83 3.23 0.63 3.31
C VAL A 83 3.09 1.51 4.54
N LEU A 84 3.03 2.82 4.32
CA LEU A 84 2.69 3.80 5.34
C LEU A 84 1.17 4.02 5.31
N LEU A 85 0.52 3.78 6.44
CA LEU A 85 -0.90 4.04 6.62
C LEU A 85 -1.09 5.20 7.60
N ASN A 86 -2.06 6.06 7.31
CA ASN A 86 -2.51 7.12 8.20
C ASN A 86 -4.03 7.11 8.39
N ARG A 87 -4.47 7.76 9.45
CA ARG A 87 -5.89 8.07 9.71
C ARG A 87 -6.00 9.42 10.40
N SER A 88 -7.06 10.16 10.10
CA SER A 88 -7.29 11.51 10.67
C SER A 88 -7.87 11.45 12.07
N ASP A 89 -8.69 10.43 12.35
CA ASP A 89 -9.28 10.16 13.66
C ASP A 89 -9.12 8.68 14.05
N VAL A 90 -9.28 8.36 15.34
CA VAL A 90 -9.23 6.97 15.83
C VAL A 90 -10.40 6.12 15.34
N THR A 91 -11.50 6.75 14.94
CA THR A 91 -12.69 6.09 14.36
C THR A 91 -12.64 5.99 12.84
N ASP A 92 -11.76 6.75 12.19
CA ASP A 92 -11.62 6.75 10.73
C ASP A 92 -10.92 5.47 10.24
N PRO A 93 -11.26 5.01 9.02
CA PRO A 93 -10.55 3.92 8.39
C PRO A 93 -9.11 4.33 8.07
N TRP A 94 -8.17 3.40 8.19
CA TRP A 94 -6.80 3.60 7.71
C TRP A 94 -6.78 3.79 6.19
N LEU A 95 -6.01 4.77 5.72
CA LEU A 95 -5.72 5.01 4.32
C LEU A 95 -4.21 4.88 4.10
N VAL A 96 -3.81 4.51 2.88
CA VAL A 96 -2.40 4.41 2.54
C VAL A 96 -1.88 5.76 2.07
N GLU A 97 -0.89 6.27 2.78
CA GLU A 97 -0.20 7.52 2.46
C GLU A 97 0.96 7.26 1.48
N GLN A 98 1.62 6.10 1.58
CA GLN A 98 2.79 5.81 0.77
C GLN A 98 3.05 4.31 0.62
N ILE A 99 3.43 3.90 -0.60
CA ILE A 99 3.90 2.56 -0.95
C ILE A 99 5.29 2.71 -1.56
N THR A 100 6.32 2.21 -0.88
CA THR A 100 7.70 2.25 -1.38
C THR A 100 8.32 0.87 -1.40
N PRO A 101 9.10 0.52 -2.45
CA PRO A 101 9.96 -0.65 -2.40
C PRO A 101 10.91 -0.51 -1.22
N TYR A 102 10.98 -1.55 -0.38
CA TYR A 102 11.98 -1.63 0.66
C TYR A 102 13.24 -2.25 0.06
N THR A 103 14.19 -1.41 -0.33
CA THR A 103 15.52 -1.84 -0.80
C THR A 103 16.48 -2.20 0.34
N GLY A 104 15.97 -2.35 1.57
CA GLY A 104 16.78 -2.69 2.74
C GLY A 104 17.09 -4.19 2.80
N GLY A 105 18.22 -4.57 2.22
CA GLY A 105 19.01 -5.72 2.69
C GLY A 105 19.75 -5.37 3.98
#